data_AF-B2VU75-F1
#
_entry.id   AF-B2VU75-F1
#
_cell.length_a   1.000
_cell.length_b   1.000
_cell.length_c   1.000
_cell.angle_alpha   90.00
_cell.angle_beta   90.00
_cell.angle_gamma   90.00
#
_symmetry.space_group_name_H-M   'P 1'
#
loop_
_entity.id
_entity.type
_entity.pdbx_description
1 polymer ?
#
loop_
_entity_poly.entity_id
_entity_poly.type
_entity_poly.pdbx_seq_one_letter_code
_entity_poly.pdbx_strand_id
1 'polypeptide(L)'
;MAPNTELSTRALIVTLKSPFGGKSTTQISAITEISPRTIDAIYGRACQRGFEPNAPMIKLLSEHLEDAPRAGRPRKQEAVHKAAIEKCSRLQRVLHYSVASPQSSRLQEDEANKEAWVDEEDEAGEA
;
A
#
# COMPACT_ATOMS: atom_id res chain seq x y z
N MET A 1 2.11 -18.81 3.39
CA MET A 1 1.45 -18.16 2.24
C MET A 1 0.08 -18.80 2.09
N ALA A 2 -1.02 -18.04 2.08
CA ALA A 2 -2.31 -18.65 1.76
C ALA A 2 -2.27 -19.10 0.29
N PRO A 3 -2.65 -20.34 -0.04
CA PRO A 3 -2.82 -20.72 -1.43
C PRO A 3 -3.82 -19.72 -2.04
N ASN A 4 -3.48 -19.17 -3.20
CA ASN A 4 -4.38 -18.30 -3.95
C ASN A 4 -5.53 -19.19 -4.45
N THR A 5 -6.49 -19.48 -3.57
CA THR A 5 -7.69 -20.22 -3.91
C THR A 5 -8.42 -19.41 -4.97
N GLU A 6 -8.62 -20.01 -6.14
CA GLU A 6 -9.33 -19.41 -7.26
C GLU A 6 -10.67 -18.82 -6.83
N LEU A 7 -11.07 -17.72 -7.45
CA LEU A 7 -12.31 -17.02 -7.09
C LEU A 7 -13.54 -17.96 -7.21
N SER A 8 -13.53 -18.85 -8.21
CA SER A 8 -14.53 -19.90 -8.41
C SER A 8 -14.62 -20.87 -7.23
N THR A 9 -13.47 -21.29 -6.68
CA THR A 9 -13.43 -22.19 -5.52
C THR A 9 -13.92 -21.48 -4.25
N ARG A 10 -13.61 -20.19 -4.09
CA ARG A 10 -14.18 -19.39 -3.00
C ARG A 10 -15.70 -19.25 -3.13
N ALA A 11 -16.19 -18.98 -4.34
CA ALA A 11 -17.62 -18.93 -4.62
C ALA A 11 -18.30 -20.26 -4.26
N LEU A 12 -17.73 -21.39 -4.69
CA LEU A 12 -18.21 -22.72 -4.35
C LEU A 12 -18.27 -22.94 -2.82
N ILE A 13 -17.23 -22.53 -2.09
CA ILE A 13 -17.23 -22.66 -0.63
C ILE A 13 -18.35 -21.84 0.00
N VAL A 14 -18.50 -20.56 -0.40
CA VAL A 14 -19.53 -19.67 0.17
C VAL A 14 -20.93 -20.19 -0.14
N THR A 15 -21.19 -20.68 -1.36
CA THR A 15 -22.50 -21.22 -1.73
C THR A 15 -22.81 -22.53 -1.01
N LEU A 16 -21.84 -23.45 -0.89
CA LEU A 16 -22.06 -24.72 -0.18
C LEU A 16 -22.28 -24.54 1.32
N LYS A 17 -21.60 -23.57 1.93
CA LYS A 17 -21.68 -23.29 3.36
C LYS A 17 -22.88 -22.43 3.74
N SER A 18 -23.38 -21.63 2.80
CA SER A 18 -24.61 -20.85 2.97
C SER A 18 -25.78 -21.76 3.38
N PRO A 19 -26.78 -21.26 4.14
CA PRO A 19 -27.99 -22.02 4.52
C PRO A 19 -28.67 -22.74 3.34
N PHE A 20 -28.56 -22.18 2.14
CA PHE A 20 -29.08 -22.78 0.91
C PHE A 20 -28.30 -24.04 0.47
N GLY A 21 -26.98 -24.06 0.69
CA GLY A 21 -26.15 -25.24 0.43
C GLY A 21 -26.17 -26.24 1.58
N GLY A 22 -26.34 -25.75 2.82
CA GLY A 22 -26.57 -26.53 4.03
C GLY A 22 -25.44 -27.47 4.45
N LYS A 23 -24.25 -27.38 3.85
CA LYS A 23 -23.15 -28.31 4.11
C LYS A 23 -22.30 -27.86 5.29
N SER A 24 -21.85 -28.83 6.09
CA SER A 24 -20.90 -28.57 7.16
C SER A 24 -19.50 -28.27 6.61
N THR A 25 -18.67 -27.57 7.38
CA THR A 25 -17.27 -27.33 7.01
C THR A 25 -16.51 -28.64 6.73
N THR A 26 -16.79 -29.71 7.48
CA THR A 26 -16.15 -31.01 7.30
C THR A 26 -16.53 -31.66 5.97
N GLN A 27 -17.81 -31.59 5.58
CA GLN A 27 -18.27 -32.08 4.28
C GLN A 27 -17.66 -31.27 3.13
N ILE A 28 -17.61 -29.94 3.26
CA ILE A 28 -17.00 -29.08 2.25
C ILE A 28 -15.50 -29.37 2.13
N SER A 29 -14.82 -29.61 3.24
CA SER A 29 -13.41 -30.00 3.26
C SER A 29 -13.17 -31.32 2.55
N ALA A 30 -14.04 -32.31 2.73
CA ALA A 30 -13.96 -33.59 2.02
C ALA A 30 -14.21 -33.45 0.50
N ILE A 31 -15.07 -32.52 0.07
CA ILE A 31 -15.40 -32.31 -1.35
C ILE A 31 -14.32 -31.49 -2.07
N THR A 32 -13.77 -30.47 -1.39
CA THR A 32 -12.88 -29.48 -2.00
C THR A 32 -11.40 -29.72 -1.68
N GLU A 33 -11.10 -30.66 -0.79
CA GLU A 33 -9.76 -30.93 -0.25
C GLU A 33 -9.10 -29.71 0.42
N ILE A 34 -9.90 -28.70 0.76
CA ILE A 34 -9.42 -27.48 1.43
C ILE A 34 -9.54 -27.64 2.93
N SER A 35 -8.55 -27.11 3.66
CA SER A 35 -8.54 -27.18 5.11
C SER A 35 -9.79 -26.51 5.72
N PRO A 36 -10.39 -27.07 6.78
CA PRO A 36 -11.56 -26.48 7.46
C PRO A 36 -11.32 -25.02 7.88
N ARG A 37 -10.11 -24.72 8.35
CA ARG A 37 -9.70 -23.36 8.74
C ARG A 37 -9.77 -22.38 7.57
N THR A 38 -9.34 -22.81 6.38
CA THR A 38 -9.40 -21.98 5.17
C THR A 38 -10.84 -21.74 4.74
N ILE A 39 -11.69 -22.76 4.81
CA ILE A 39 -13.13 -22.65 4.50
C ILE A 39 -13.79 -21.61 5.42
N ASP A 40 -13.57 -21.73 6.73
CA ASP A 40 -14.14 -20.81 7.71
C ASP A 40 -13.63 -19.37 7.52
N ALA A 41 -12.34 -19.21 7.20
CA ALA A 41 -11.76 -17.90 6.91
C ALA A 41 -12.29 -17.28 5.60
N ILE A 42 -12.57 -18.08 4.57
CA ILE A 42 -13.20 -17.59 3.33
C ILE A 42 -14.64 -17.14 3.63
N TYR A 43 -15.41 -17.98 4.30
CA TYR A 43 -16.80 -17.68 4.64
C TYR A 43 -16.91 -16.43 5.54
N GLY A 44 -16.08 -16.34 6.58
CA GLY A 44 -16.05 -15.19 7.48
C GLY A 44 -15.69 -13.88 6.76
N ARG A 45 -14.71 -13.92 5.84
CA ARG A 45 -14.36 -12.75 5.02
C ARG A 45 -15.48 -12.34 4.07
N ALA A 46 -16.20 -13.29 3.48
CA ALA A 46 -17.36 -12.97 2.66
C ALA A 46 -18.43 -12.23 3.48
N CYS A 47 -18.75 -12.72 4.68
CA CYS A 47 -19.69 -12.05 5.59
C CYS A 47 -19.22 -10.65 5.99
N GLN A 48 -17.93 -10.47 6.28
CA GLN A 48 -17.34 -9.15 6.60
C GLN A 48 -17.47 -8.15 5.46
N ARG A 49 -17.57 -8.63 4.21
CA ARG A 49 -17.71 -7.80 3.01
C ARG A 49 -19.16 -7.62 2.56
N GLY A 50 -20.13 -8.00 3.40
CA GLY A 50 -21.55 -7.77 3.13
C GLY A 50 -22.30 -8.97 2.52
N PHE A 51 -21.70 -10.16 2.47
CA PHE A 51 -22.46 -11.36 2.14
C PHE A 51 -23.44 -11.71 3.28
N GLU A 52 -24.74 -11.67 2.99
CA GLU A 52 -25.80 -12.03 3.94
C GLU A 52 -26.32 -13.44 3.69
N PRO A 53 -25.93 -14.45 4.49
CA PRO A 53 -26.34 -15.84 4.27
C PRO A 53 -27.81 -16.11 4.59
N ASN A 54 -28.42 -15.30 5.47
CA ASN A 54 -29.80 -15.46 5.92
C ASN A 54 -30.80 -14.67 5.06
N ALA A 55 -30.34 -13.99 4.02
CA ALA A 55 -31.22 -13.29 3.10
C ALA A 55 -32.10 -14.29 2.33
N PRO A 56 -33.33 -13.91 1.92
CA PRO A 56 -34.24 -14.80 1.19
C PRO A 56 -33.71 -15.20 -0.21
N MET A 57 -32.72 -14.47 -0.73
CA MET A 57 -32.07 -14.72 -2.02
C MET A 57 -30.56 -14.64 -1.85
N ILE A 58 -29.84 -15.63 -2.40
CA ILE A 58 -28.38 -15.60 -2.44
C ILE A 58 -27.92 -14.54 -3.45
N LYS A 59 -27.25 -13.51 -2.94
CA LYS A 59 -26.53 -12.53 -3.78
C LYS A 59 -25.04 -12.70 -3.57
N LEU A 60 -24.38 -13.27 -4.56
CA LEU A 60 -22.94 -13.51 -4.52
C LEU A 60 -22.27 -12.61 -5.56
N LEU A 61 -21.50 -11.64 -5.06
CA LEU A 61 -20.75 -10.67 -5.86
C LEU A 61 -19.25 -10.96 -5.76
N SER A 62 -18.49 -10.58 -6.79
CA SER A 62 -17.03 -10.72 -6.80
C SER A 62 -16.38 -10.00 -5.62
N GLU A 63 -16.92 -8.83 -5.24
CA GLU A 63 -16.46 -8.02 -4.11
C GLU A 63 -16.45 -8.80 -2.77
N HIS A 64 -17.35 -9.77 -2.60
CA HIS A 64 -17.37 -10.58 -1.38
C HIS A 64 -16.19 -11.57 -1.33
N LEU A 65 -15.65 -11.97 -2.48
CA LEU A 65 -14.67 -13.05 -2.62
C LEU A 65 -13.24 -12.56 -2.85
N GLU A 66 -13.08 -11.43 -3.53
CA GLU A 66 -11.80 -10.84 -3.88
C GLU A 66 -10.98 -10.49 -2.64
N ASP A 67 -9.67 -10.75 -2.65
CA ASP A 67 -8.84 -10.30 -1.54
C ASP A 67 -8.67 -8.78 -1.58
N ALA A 68 -8.82 -8.15 -0.42
CA ALA A 68 -8.51 -6.73 -0.30
C ALA A 68 -7.06 -6.50 -0.75
N PRO A 69 -6.76 -5.36 -1.40
CA PRO A 69 -5.40 -4.99 -1.72
C PRO A 69 -4.56 -5.16 -0.46
N ARG A 70 -3.53 -5.99 -0.52
CA ARG A 70 -2.64 -6.17 0.62
C ARG A 70 -2.07 -4.79 0.91
N ALA A 71 -2.42 -4.24 2.07
CA ALA A 71 -1.70 -3.11 2.60
C ALA A 71 -0.26 -3.58 2.78
N GLY A 72 0.57 -3.31 1.77
CA GLY A 72 1.98 -3.59 1.84
C GLY A 72 2.60 -2.75 2.95
N ARG A 73 3.90 -2.97 3.19
CA ARG A 73 4.67 -2.02 3.99
C ARG A 73 4.45 -0.63 3.38
N PRO A 74 4.01 0.38 4.15
CA PRO A 74 3.88 1.74 3.64
C PRO A 74 5.19 2.13 2.95
N ARG A 75 5.14 2.50 1.67
CA ARG A 75 6.33 2.99 0.98
C ARG A 75 6.75 4.28 1.67
N LYS A 76 8.04 4.45 1.95
CA LYS A 76 8.60 5.58 2.72
C LYS A 76 8.11 6.96 2.25
N GLN A 77 7.75 7.09 0.98
CA GLN A 77 7.23 8.33 0.39
C GLN A 77 5.76 8.62 0.74
N GLU A 78 4.88 7.61 0.84
CA GLU A 78 3.46 7.81 1.16
C GLU A 78 3.23 8.19 2.63
N ALA A 79 4.05 7.64 3.53
CA ALA A 79 4.04 8.01 4.95
C ALA A 79 4.47 9.46 5.16
N VAL A 80 5.47 9.93 4.40
CA VAL A 80 5.91 11.34 4.42
C VAL A 80 4.83 12.24 3.82
N HIS A 81 4.17 11.83 2.73
CA HIS A 81 3.11 12.60 2.07
C HIS A 81 1.86 12.75 2.95
N LYS A 82 1.36 11.67 3.58
CA LYS A 82 0.25 11.73 4.54
C LYS A 82 0.59 12.59 5.76
N ALA A 83 1.78 12.42 6.34
CA ALA A 83 2.23 13.23 7.48
C ALA A 83 2.43 14.71 7.08
N ALA A 84 2.85 14.99 5.86
CA ALA A 84 2.97 16.36 5.34
C ALA A 84 1.59 16.99 5.12
N ILE A 85 0.62 16.27 4.54
CA ILE A 85 -0.76 16.77 4.37
C ILE A 85 -1.42 17.04 5.73
N GLU A 86 -1.27 16.14 6.69
CA GLU A 86 -1.80 16.31 8.05
C GLU A 86 -1.18 17.53 8.75
N LYS A 87 0.14 17.72 8.62
CA LYS A 87 0.84 18.92 9.13
C LYS A 87 0.45 20.20 8.37
N CYS A 88 0.17 20.12 7.07
CA CYS A 88 -0.25 21.24 6.23
C CYS A 88 -1.72 21.62 6.39
N SER A 89 -2.59 20.75 6.90
CA SER A 89 -3.99 21.11 7.24
C SER A 89 -4.06 22.25 8.27
N ARG A 90 -3.06 22.36 9.14
CA ARG A 90 -2.90 23.49 10.07
C ARG A 90 -2.51 24.81 9.39
N LEU A 91 -1.98 24.75 8.16
CA LEU A 91 -1.50 25.89 7.38
C LEU A 91 -2.42 26.25 6.20
N GLN A 92 -3.60 25.62 6.09
CA GLN A 92 -4.55 25.90 5.01
C GLN A 92 -4.97 27.38 4.98
N ARG A 93 -4.98 28.05 6.15
CA ARG A 93 -5.26 29.48 6.28
C ARG A 93 -4.13 30.37 5.72
N VAL A 94 -2.89 29.89 5.69
CA VAL A 94 -1.74 30.67 5.20
C VAL A 94 -1.66 30.62 3.67
N LEU A 95 -1.83 29.44 3.07
CA LEU A 95 -1.78 29.26 1.62
C LEU A 95 -2.91 29.98 0.86
N HIS A 96 -4.09 30.12 1.47
CA HIS A 96 -5.24 30.73 0.81
C HIS A 96 -5.19 32.27 0.79
N TYR A 97 -4.28 32.88 1.56
CA TYR A 97 -4.20 34.35 1.74
C TYR A 97 -2.77 34.93 1.61
N SER A 98 -1.71 34.14 1.40
CA SER A 98 -0.35 34.66 1.19
C SER A 98 -0.10 35.04 -0.28
N VAL A 99 -0.57 36.23 -0.62
CA VAL A 99 0.04 37.30 -1.45
C VAL A 99 0.99 36.92 -2.60
N ALA A 100 0.58 37.37 -3.80
CA ALA A 100 1.33 37.79 -5.00
C ALA A 100 2.84 37.48 -5.11
N SER A 101 3.19 36.75 -6.18
CA SER A 101 4.57 36.58 -6.69
C SER A 101 5.31 37.91 -6.89
N PRO A 102 6.56 38.00 -6.42
CA PRO A 102 7.58 38.82 -7.05
C PRO A 102 8.50 37.93 -7.88
N GLN A 103 8.62 38.24 -9.17
CA GLN A 103 9.69 37.76 -10.02
C GLN A 103 11.06 38.18 -9.46
N SER A 104 12.07 37.35 -9.78
CA SER A 104 13.52 37.63 -9.71
C SER A 104 14.24 37.39 -8.38
N SER A 105 15.16 36.42 -8.41
CA SER A 105 16.59 36.71 -8.19
C SER A 105 17.41 35.56 -8.78
N ARG A 106 18.27 35.91 -9.73
CA ARG A 106 19.28 35.04 -10.34
C ARG A 106 20.32 34.73 -9.27
N LEU A 107 20.70 33.47 -9.13
CA LEU A 107 21.87 33.09 -8.34
C LEU A 107 23.13 33.63 -9.04
N GLN A 108 24.01 34.24 -8.27
CA GLN A 108 25.30 34.76 -8.71
C GLN A 108 26.29 33.59 -8.70
N GLU A 109 27.01 33.40 -9.80
CA GLU A 109 28.00 32.33 -9.97
C GLU A 109 29.27 32.63 -9.16
N ASP A 110 29.75 31.61 -8.45
CA ASP A 110 30.88 31.69 -7.52
C ASP A 110 32.21 31.79 -8.29
N GLU A 111 32.92 32.90 -8.13
CA GLU A 111 34.25 33.12 -8.73
C GLU A 111 35.32 32.44 -7.87
N ALA A 112 35.70 31.21 -8.23
CA ALA A 112 36.74 30.44 -7.55
C ALA A 112 38.13 31.04 -7.82
N ASN A 113 38.81 31.45 -6.74
CA ASN A 113 40.19 31.96 -6.72
C ASN A 113 41.18 30.98 -7.38
N LYS A 114 41.93 31.49 -8.35
CA LYS A 114 43.10 30.85 -8.96
C LYS A 114 44.32 31.54 -8.36
N GLU A 115 45.10 30.86 -7.53
CA GLU A 115 46.52 31.13 -7.21
C GLU A 115 46.83 30.58 -5.82
N ALA A 116 47.68 29.55 -5.75
CA ALA A 116 48.66 29.33 -4.68
C ALA A 116 49.29 27.93 -4.82
N TRP A 117 50.13 27.73 -5.83
CA TRP A 117 51.21 26.74 -5.77
C TRP A 117 52.37 27.32 -6.60
N VAL A 118 53.26 28.03 -5.92
CA VAL A 118 54.62 28.29 -6.42
C VAL A 118 55.50 27.33 -5.63
N ASP A 119 56.02 26.32 -6.32
CA ASP A 119 56.99 25.37 -5.77
C ASP A 119 58.36 26.05 -5.79
N GLU A 120 58.99 26.18 -4.63
CA GLU A 120 60.37 26.64 -4.48
C GLU A 120 61.27 25.40 -4.65
N GLU A 121 61.90 25.27 -5.82
CA GLU A 121 62.89 24.22 -6.13
C GLU A 121 64.18 24.45 -5.32
N ASP A 122 64.58 23.46 -4.51
CA ASP A 122 65.89 23.41 -3.86
C ASP A 122 67.00 23.19 -4.90
N GLU A 123 67.91 24.16 -5.00
CA GLU A 123 69.10 24.15 -5.84
C GLU A 123 70.18 23.22 -5.27
N ALA A 124 70.76 22.40 -6.14
CA ALA A 124 71.83 21.47 -5.84
C ALA A 124 73.18 22.19 -5.62
N GLY A 125 74.00 21.64 -4.70
CA GLY A 125 75.46 21.69 -4.83
C GLY A 125 76.22 21.92 -3.52
N GLU A 126 77.29 21.14 -3.37
CA GLU A 126 78.57 21.37 -2.66
C GLU A 126 78.99 20.10 -1.89
N ALA A 127 80.22 19.59 -1.95
CA ALA A 127 81.40 19.83 -2.78
C ALA A 127 82.33 18.63 -2.54
#